data_AF-A0A1X6Y8E1-F1
#
_entry.id   AF-A0A1X6Y8E1-F1
#
_cell.length_a   1.000
_cell.length_b   1.000
_cell.length_c   1.000
_cell.angle_alpha   90.00
_cell.angle_beta   90.00
_cell.angle_gamma   90.00
#
_symmetry.space_group_name_H-M   'P 1'
#
loop_
_entity.id
_entity.type
_entity.pdbx_description
1 polymer ?
#
loop_
_entity_poly.entity_id
_entity_poly.type
_entity_poly.pdbx_seq_one_letter_code
_entity_poly.pdbx_strand_id
1 'polypeptide(L)'
;MSPHRPPEPVQVIKQRRDAALQALVSAVPYIGFLGLHFDRRGDELTAVMPFDEKLIGNPELPALHGGATAAFLEVTAVIGLAWAHYWPQFESGVLDPEAVAGGQLPRLPKTIGITVDYLRSGLPRDAYARAEVTRSGRRYASVRVEAWQDNRTRPIAQATAHFRMPLPPRDTPQGEGAA
;
A
#
# COMPACT_ATOMS: atom_id res chain seq x y z
N MET A 1 -3.74 -6.70 39.81
CA MET A 1 -2.45 -6.49 39.12
C MET A 1 -2.51 -7.29 37.83
N SER A 2 -2.80 -6.66 36.70
CA SER A 2 -2.83 -7.37 35.41
C SER A 2 -1.42 -7.86 35.08
N PRO A 3 -1.23 -9.14 34.70
CA PRO A 3 0.10 -9.66 34.41
C PRO A 3 0.65 -8.92 33.19
N HIS A 4 1.80 -8.28 33.36
CA HIS A 4 2.52 -7.63 32.28
C HIS A 4 3.02 -8.74 31.35
N ARG A 5 2.28 -8.99 30.26
CA ARG A 5 2.70 -9.93 29.21
C ARG A 5 4.05 -9.42 28.66
N PRO A 6 5.11 -10.24 28.69
CA PRO A 6 6.41 -9.81 28.20
C PRO A 6 6.29 -9.38 26.73
N PRO A 7 6.98 -8.30 26.32
CA PRO A 7 6.94 -7.83 24.94
C PRO A 7 7.40 -8.96 24.02
N GLU A 8 6.64 -9.19 22.95
CA GLU A 8 6.96 -10.24 21.99
C GLU A 8 8.34 -10.00 21.36
N PRO A 9 9.10 -11.07 21.04
CA PRO A 9 10.39 -10.93 20.38
C PRO A 9 10.27 -10.15 19.06
N VAL A 10 11.17 -9.17 18.85
CA VAL A 10 11.17 -8.28 17.66
C VAL A 10 11.17 -9.06 16.33
N GLN A 11 11.79 -10.25 16.30
CA GLN A 11 11.78 -11.12 15.12
C GLN A 11 10.37 -11.63 14.76
N VAL A 12 9.55 -11.97 15.75
CA VAL A 12 8.16 -12.42 15.54
C VAL A 12 7.31 -11.28 15.00
N ILE A 13 7.49 -10.07 15.54
CA ILE A 13 6.81 -8.85 15.05
C ILE A 13 7.20 -8.55 13.59
N LYS A 14 8.49 -8.68 13.24
CA LYS A 14 8.96 -8.48 11.86
C LYS A 14 8.38 -9.52 10.89
N GLN A 15 8.39 -10.80 11.24
CA GLN A 15 7.83 -11.85 10.39
C GLN A 15 6.33 -11.68 10.18
N ARG A 16 5.57 -11.35 11.22
CA ARG A 16 4.13 -11.04 11.11
C ARG A 16 3.86 -9.85 10.20
N ARG A 17 4.67 -8.80 10.29
CA ARG A 17 4.60 -7.61 9.41
C ARG A 17 4.77 -7.99 7.94
N ASP A 18 5.79 -8.78 7.64
CA ASP A 18 6.12 -9.13 6.27
C ASP A 18 5.06 -10.07 5.67
N ALA A 19 4.52 -11.01 6.46
CA ALA A 19 3.42 -11.87 6.04
C ALA A 19 2.13 -11.07 5.75
N ALA A 20 1.77 -10.13 6.62
CA ALA A 20 0.59 -9.27 6.42
C ALA A 20 0.72 -8.38 5.18
N LEU A 21 1.91 -7.79 4.96
CA LEU A 21 2.18 -7.01 3.76
C LEU A 21 2.10 -7.88 2.50
N GLN A 22 2.71 -9.06 2.52
CA GLN A 22 2.67 -10.00 1.40
C GLN A 22 1.23 -10.40 1.05
N ALA A 23 0.38 -10.62 2.05
CA ALA A 23 -1.02 -10.95 1.84
C ALA A 23 -1.79 -9.78 1.19
N LEU A 24 -1.59 -8.55 1.65
CA LEU A 24 -2.19 -7.35 1.03
C LEU A 24 -1.74 -7.18 -0.43
N VAL A 25 -0.46 -7.39 -0.71
CA VAL A 25 0.12 -7.28 -2.06
C VAL A 25 -0.43 -8.38 -2.96
N SER A 26 -0.52 -9.61 -2.47
CA SER A 26 -1.04 -10.76 -3.23
C SER A 26 -2.54 -10.64 -3.54
N ALA A 27 -3.27 -9.81 -2.79
CA ALA A 27 -4.70 -9.54 -3.04
C ALA A 27 -4.96 -8.75 -4.33
N VAL A 28 -3.94 -8.15 -4.94
CA VAL A 28 -4.05 -7.34 -6.16
C VAL A 28 -3.26 -8.02 -7.28
N PRO A 29 -3.89 -8.85 -8.15
CA PRO A 29 -3.18 -9.61 -9.19
C PRO A 29 -2.33 -8.74 -10.14
N TYR A 30 -2.76 -7.51 -10.36
CA TYR A 30 -2.07 -6.56 -11.21
C TYR A 30 -0.68 -6.17 -10.69
N ILE A 31 -0.45 -6.27 -9.37
CA ILE A 31 0.89 -6.10 -8.78
C ILE A 31 1.84 -7.16 -9.32
N GLY A 32 1.43 -8.42 -9.32
CA GLY A 32 2.24 -9.52 -9.84
C GLY A 32 2.52 -9.37 -11.35
N PHE A 33 1.52 -8.94 -12.12
CA PHE A 33 1.70 -8.66 -13.55
C PHE A 33 2.78 -7.59 -13.82
N LEU A 34 2.77 -6.50 -13.05
CA LEU A 34 3.75 -5.43 -13.17
C LEU A 34 5.08 -5.73 -12.46
N GLY A 35 5.20 -6.83 -11.71
CA GLY A 35 6.39 -7.18 -10.94
C GLY A 35 6.64 -6.27 -9.73
N LEU A 36 5.61 -5.58 -9.23
CA LEU A 36 5.76 -4.63 -8.14
C LEU A 36 6.07 -5.35 -6.82
N HIS A 37 6.94 -4.76 -6.01
CA HIS A 37 7.17 -5.20 -4.64
C HIS A 37 7.28 -4.00 -3.70
N PHE A 38 7.28 -4.26 -2.39
CA PHE A 38 7.28 -3.22 -1.37
C PHE A 38 8.40 -3.46 -0.37
N ASP A 39 9.32 -2.49 -0.31
CA ASP A 39 10.36 -2.44 0.69
C ASP A 39 9.84 -1.74 1.93
N ARG A 40 9.84 -2.47 3.06
CA ARG A 40 9.41 -1.95 4.35
C ARG A 40 10.59 -1.53 5.22
N ARG A 41 10.58 -0.29 5.70
CA ARG A 41 11.57 0.24 6.65
C ARG A 41 10.82 0.90 7.82
N GLY A 42 10.64 0.14 8.90
CA GLY A 42 9.82 0.60 10.03
C GLY A 42 8.34 0.62 9.64
N ASP A 43 7.75 1.81 9.68
CA ASP A 43 6.39 2.16 9.24
C ASP A 43 6.36 2.68 7.78
N GLU A 44 7.51 3.05 7.21
CA GLU A 44 7.59 3.47 5.81
C GLU A 44 7.53 2.28 4.85
N LEU A 45 6.72 2.44 3.80
CA LEU A 45 6.68 1.55 2.64
C LEU A 45 7.17 2.28 1.40
N THR A 46 8.15 1.70 0.71
CA THR A 46 8.59 2.13 -0.62
C THR A 46 8.17 1.07 -1.63
N ALA A 47 7.25 1.42 -2.52
CA ALA A 47 6.91 0.56 -3.64
C ALA A 47 8.05 0.61 -4.67
N VAL A 48 8.35 -0.51 -5.28
CA VAL A 48 9.37 -0.67 -6.30
C VAL A 48 8.70 -1.27 -7.54
N MET A 49 8.89 -0.61 -8.68
CA MET A 49 8.54 -1.11 -10.00
C MET A 49 9.84 -1.41 -10.73
N PRO A 50 10.28 -2.69 -10.77
CA PRO A 50 11.42 -3.10 -11.57
C PRO A 50 11.19 -2.76 -13.04
N PHE A 51 12.26 -2.39 -13.73
CA PHE A 51 12.18 -2.23 -15.17
C PHE A 51 11.89 -3.56 -15.87
N ASP A 52 11.00 -3.50 -16.85
CA ASP A 52 10.66 -4.58 -17.76
C ASP A 52 10.33 -3.93 -19.11
N GLU A 53 10.80 -4.51 -20.22
CA GLU A 53 10.59 -3.96 -21.56
C GLU A 53 9.11 -3.77 -21.89
N LYS A 54 8.23 -4.61 -21.33
CA LYS A 54 6.76 -4.47 -21.50
C LYS A 54 6.20 -3.15 -20.95
N LEU A 55 6.96 -2.45 -20.11
CA LEU A 55 6.57 -1.17 -19.53
C LEU A 55 6.88 0.02 -20.45
N ILE A 56 7.59 -0.18 -21.56
CA ILE A 56 7.92 0.88 -22.50
C ILE A 56 6.69 1.26 -23.33
N GLY A 57 6.34 2.55 -23.31
CA GLY A 57 5.24 3.09 -24.11
C GLY A 57 5.65 3.50 -25.52
N ASN A 58 6.86 4.05 -25.68
CA ASN A 58 7.41 4.49 -26.95
C ASN A 58 8.71 3.72 -27.24
N PRO A 59 8.73 2.81 -28.21
CA PRO A 59 9.95 2.06 -28.58
C PRO A 59 11.08 2.93 -29.12
N GLU A 60 10.78 4.04 -29.80
CA GLU A 60 11.76 4.96 -30.40
C GLU A 60 12.38 5.90 -29.36
N LEU A 61 11.63 6.24 -28.31
CA LEU A 61 12.10 7.01 -27.15
C LEU A 61 11.76 6.19 -25.90
N PRO A 62 12.65 5.27 -25.47
CA PRO A 62 12.32 4.26 -24.49
C PRO A 62 12.02 4.94 -23.16
N ALA A 63 10.72 5.11 -22.91
CA ALA A 63 10.17 5.75 -21.74
C ALA A 63 9.03 4.89 -21.21
N LEU A 64 8.92 4.86 -19.88
CA LEU A 64 7.85 4.17 -19.18
C LEU A 64 6.49 4.67 -19.68
N HIS A 65 5.60 3.74 -19.97
CA HIS A 65 4.25 4.01 -20.41
C HIS A 65 3.48 4.78 -19.32
N GLY A 66 2.72 5.80 -19.73
CA GLY A 66 1.93 6.61 -18.80
C GLY A 66 0.96 5.76 -17.98
N GLY A 67 0.26 4.81 -18.60
CA GLY A 67 -0.64 3.88 -17.91
C GLY A 67 0.05 2.99 -16.88
N ALA A 68 1.27 2.51 -17.16
CA ALA A 68 2.05 1.72 -16.21
C ALA A 68 2.44 2.58 -14.99
N THR A 69 2.85 3.82 -15.24
CA THR A 69 3.20 4.80 -14.21
C THR A 69 1.98 5.17 -13.35
N ALA A 70 0.83 5.44 -13.96
CA ALA A 70 -0.41 5.74 -13.24
C ALA A 70 -0.85 4.57 -12.36
N ALA A 71 -0.79 3.35 -12.90
CA ALA A 71 -1.18 2.17 -12.14
C ALA A 71 -0.18 1.85 -11.02
N PHE A 72 1.11 2.10 -11.23
CA PHE A 72 2.11 2.03 -10.16
C PHE A 72 1.81 3.01 -9.01
N LEU A 73 1.42 4.25 -9.33
CA LEU A 73 1.01 5.25 -8.34
C LEU A 73 -0.27 4.83 -7.60
N GLU A 74 -1.27 4.31 -8.31
CA GLU A 74 -2.52 3.83 -7.70
C GLU A 74 -2.29 2.63 -6.76
N VAL A 75 -1.51 1.65 -7.21
CA VAL A 75 -1.11 0.50 -6.38
C VAL A 75 -0.38 0.97 -5.13
N THR A 76 0.57 1.89 -5.28
CA THR A 76 1.31 2.45 -4.14
C THR A 76 0.37 3.14 -3.16
N ALA A 77 -0.60 3.91 -3.66
CA ALA A 77 -1.59 4.59 -2.83
C ALA A 77 -2.47 3.61 -2.05
N VAL A 78 -3.04 2.61 -2.72
CA VAL A 78 -3.99 1.67 -2.09
C VAL A 78 -3.31 0.78 -1.07
N ILE A 79 -2.11 0.26 -1.37
CA ILE A 79 -1.35 -0.59 -0.46
C ILE A 79 -0.82 0.23 0.72
N GLY A 80 -0.27 1.43 0.48
CA GLY A 80 0.18 2.33 1.54
C GLY A 80 -0.95 2.71 2.50
N LEU A 81 -2.14 3.02 1.97
CA LEU A 81 -3.32 3.31 2.77
C LEU A 81 -3.83 2.09 3.53
N ALA A 82 -3.90 0.92 2.88
CA ALA A 82 -4.33 -0.32 3.53
C ALA A 82 -3.38 -0.69 4.68
N TRP A 83 -2.08 -0.58 4.45
CA TRP A 83 -1.07 -0.80 5.48
C TRP A 83 -1.26 0.14 6.66
N ALA A 84 -1.34 1.45 6.43
CA ALA A 84 -1.57 2.44 7.48
C ALA A 84 -2.88 2.21 8.26
N HIS A 85 -3.93 1.73 7.58
CA HIS A 85 -5.24 1.48 8.19
C HIS A 85 -5.29 0.21 9.04
N TYR A 86 -4.68 -0.88 8.57
CA TYR A 86 -4.77 -2.19 9.22
C TYR A 86 -3.61 -2.48 10.17
N TRP A 87 -2.46 -1.81 10.02
CA TRP A 87 -1.30 -2.04 10.87
C TRP A 87 -1.61 -1.97 12.38
N PRO A 88 -2.32 -0.96 12.91
CA PRO A 88 -2.65 -0.90 14.34
C PRO A 88 -3.50 -2.07 14.83
N GLN A 89 -4.27 -2.69 13.93
CA GLN A 89 -5.14 -3.84 14.25
C GLN A 89 -4.34 -5.14 14.30
N PHE A 90 -3.30 -5.27 13.48
CA PHE A 90 -2.33 -6.36 13.59
C PHE A 90 -1.49 -6.23 14.87
N GLU A 91 -1.06 -5.01 15.22
CA GLU A 91 -0.27 -4.76 16.43
C GLU A 91 -1.06 -5.01 17.73
N SER A 92 -2.37 -4.73 17.72
CA SER A 92 -3.25 -5.03 18.85
C SER A 92 -3.75 -6.50 18.89
N GLY A 93 -3.44 -7.30 17.87
CA GLY A 93 -3.85 -8.71 17.77
C GLY A 93 -5.33 -8.92 17.42
N VAL A 94 -6.04 -7.86 17.00
CA VAL A 94 -7.43 -7.96 16.53
C VAL A 94 -7.50 -8.66 15.16
N LEU A 95 -6.51 -8.40 14.32
CA LEU A 95 -6.30 -9.10 13.05
C LEU A 95 -5.16 -10.09 13.21
N ASP A 96 -5.44 -11.36 12.95
CA ASP A 96 -4.44 -12.43 12.96
C ASP A 96 -3.70 -12.48 11.61
N PRO A 97 -2.38 -12.23 11.56
CA PRO A 97 -1.58 -12.36 10.35
C PRO A 97 -1.66 -13.75 9.71
N GLU A 98 -1.81 -14.82 10.49
CA GLU A 98 -1.91 -16.19 9.96
C GLU A 98 -3.24 -16.40 9.24
N ALA A 99 -4.35 -15.94 9.83
CA ALA A 99 -5.66 -15.95 9.17
C ALA A 99 -5.65 -15.13 7.87
N VAL A 100 -4.99 -13.97 7.86
CA VAL A 100 -4.85 -13.13 6.67
C VAL A 100 -4.02 -13.83 5.58
N ALA A 101 -2.92 -14.50 5.97
CA ALA A 101 -2.13 -15.33 5.06
C ALA A 101 -2.93 -16.55 4.55
N GLY A 102 -3.83 -17.10 5.38
CA GLY A 102 -4.77 -18.17 5.03
C GLY A 102 -5.96 -17.72 4.17
N GLY A 103 -5.98 -16.47 3.68
CA GLY A 103 -6.98 -15.97 2.74
C GLY A 103 -8.11 -15.14 3.38
N GLN A 104 -8.12 -14.93 4.69
CA GLN A 104 -9.04 -13.98 5.35
C GLN A 104 -8.52 -12.54 5.23
N LEU A 105 -8.37 -12.09 3.98
CA LEU A 105 -7.80 -10.79 3.67
C LEU A 105 -8.72 -9.66 4.15
N PRO A 106 -8.18 -8.64 4.83
CA PRO A 106 -8.95 -7.46 5.15
C PRO A 106 -9.33 -6.73 3.85
N ARG A 107 -10.53 -6.13 3.81
CA ARG A 107 -11.04 -5.48 2.59
C ARG A 107 -10.17 -4.30 2.22
N LEU A 108 -9.64 -4.26 1.00
CA LEU A 108 -8.86 -3.10 0.55
C LEU A 108 -9.76 -1.84 0.42
N PRO A 109 -9.22 -0.64 0.68
CA PRO A 109 -9.85 0.61 0.28
C PRO A 109 -10.15 0.59 -1.21
N LYS A 110 -11.33 1.09 -1.60
CA LYS A 110 -11.72 1.12 -3.02
C LYS A 110 -11.41 2.49 -3.60
N THR A 111 -10.70 2.54 -4.72
CA THR A 111 -10.42 3.79 -5.43
C THR A 111 -11.74 4.45 -5.85
N ILE A 112 -11.88 5.73 -5.51
CA ILE A 112 -12.93 6.62 -6.03
C ILE A 112 -12.41 7.30 -7.28
N GLY A 113 -11.17 7.79 -7.23
CA GLY A 113 -10.47 8.39 -8.36
C GLY A 113 -9.01 8.70 -8.01
N ILE A 114 -8.21 8.91 -9.06
CA ILE A 114 -6.82 9.30 -8.97
C ILE A 114 -6.53 10.36 -10.04
N THR A 115 -5.82 11.42 -9.66
CA THR A 115 -5.28 12.42 -10.57
C THR A 115 -3.77 12.26 -10.59
N VAL A 116 -3.18 12.15 -11.79
CA VAL A 116 -1.75 11.95 -11.98
C VAL A 116 -1.15 13.13 -12.75
N ASP A 117 -0.10 13.71 -12.21
CA ASP A 117 0.74 14.69 -12.92
C ASP A 117 2.02 13.99 -13.38
N TYR A 118 2.25 13.98 -14.69
CA TYR A 118 3.51 13.50 -15.28
C TYR A 118 4.49 14.67 -15.35
N LEU A 119 5.57 14.57 -14.59
CA LEU A 119 6.51 15.66 -14.41
C LEU A 119 7.72 15.53 -15.35
N ARG A 120 8.15 14.29 -15.60
CA ARG A 120 9.30 13.95 -16.44
C ARG A 120 9.13 12.57 -17.07
N SER A 121 9.88 12.31 -18.13
CA SER A 121 9.94 10.99 -18.74
C SER A 121 10.53 9.98 -17.75
N GLY A 122 9.80 8.89 -17.47
CA GLY A 122 10.34 7.75 -16.76
C GLY A 122 11.27 6.98 -17.67
N LEU A 123 12.54 6.83 -17.30
CA LEU A 123 13.57 6.19 -18.13
C LEU A 123 13.53 4.66 -17.96
N PRO A 124 14.19 3.86 -18.82
CA PRO A 124 14.19 2.39 -18.79
C PRO A 124 14.97 1.80 -17.61
N ARG A 125 14.45 2.02 -16.40
CA ARG A 125 15.04 1.60 -15.13
C ARG A 125 13.98 1.55 -14.05
N ASP A 126 14.35 0.99 -12.92
CA ASP A 126 13.48 0.87 -11.76
C ASP A 126 12.92 2.22 -11.35
N ALA A 127 11.65 2.20 -10.95
CA ALA A 127 10.97 3.33 -10.34
C ALA A 127 10.57 2.99 -8.92
N TYR A 128 10.58 4.00 -8.07
CA TYR A 128 10.25 3.92 -6.66
C TYR A 128 9.09 4.86 -6.38
N ALA A 129 8.20 4.49 -5.47
CA ALA A 129 7.13 5.37 -5.05
C ALA A 129 6.84 5.27 -3.56
N ARG A 130 6.36 6.37 -2.99
CA ARG A 130 5.90 6.44 -1.60
C ARG A 130 4.54 7.09 -1.53
N ALA A 131 3.67 6.49 -0.73
CA ALA A 131 2.37 7.03 -0.40
C ALA A 131 2.42 7.78 0.94
N GLU A 132 1.78 8.94 0.98
CA GLU A 132 1.53 9.72 2.17
C GLU A 132 0.01 9.85 2.36
N VAL A 133 -0.50 9.34 3.49
CA VAL A 133 -1.92 9.45 3.83
C VAL A 133 -2.20 10.86 4.34
N THR A 134 -2.66 11.72 3.44
CA THR A 134 -3.01 13.12 3.76
C THR A 134 -4.24 13.25 4.65
N ARG A 135 -5.21 12.34 4.49
CA ARG A 135 -6.42 12.27 5.33
C ARG A 135 -6.93 10.83 5.39
N SER A 136 -7.27 10.36 6.59
CA SER A 136 -7.94 9.07 6.77
C SER A 136 -9.11 9.23 7.74
N GLY A 137 -10.32 8.92 7.28
CA GLY A 137 -11.53 8.95 8.08
C GLY A 137 -12.39 7.71 7.86
N ARG A 138 -13.52 7.60 8.57
CA ARG A 138 -14.34 6.38 8.61
C ARG A 138 -14.86 5.88 7.26
N ARG A 139 -15.08 6.77 6.28
CA ARG A 139 -15.64 6.43 4.96
C ARG A 139 -14.79 6.87 3.78
N TYR A 140 -13.82 7.74 4.03
CA TYR A 140 -13.07 8.42 2.99
C TYR A 140 -11.62 8.60 3.42
N ALA A 141 -10.70 8.43 2.48
CA ALA A 141 -9.30 8.77 2.64
C ALA A 141 -8.75 9.46 1.39
N SER A 142 -7.73 10.30 1.60
CA SER A 142 -6.96 10.95 0.56
C SER A 142 -5.48 10.61 0.74
N VAL A 143 -4.81 10.29 -0.36
CA VAL A 143 -3.42 9.84 -0.38
C VAL A 143 -2.67 10.62 -1.46
N ARG A 144 -1.50 11.16 -1.12
CA ARG A 144 -0.55 11.68 -2.09
C ARG A 144 0.49 10.61 -2.38
N VAL A 145 0.92 10.48 -3.62
CA VAL A 145 2.00 9.58 -4.01
C VAL A 145 3.00 10.32 -4.86
N GLU A 146 4.28 10.09 -4.64
CA GLU A 146 5.36 10.56 -5.50
C GLU A 146 6.14 9.37 -6.02
N ALA A 147 6.42 9.35 -7.32
CA ALA A 147 7.27 8.37 -7.97
C ALA A 147 8.56 9.03 -8.50
N TRP A 148 9.69 8.37 -8.28
CA TRP A 148 11.02 8.81 -8.71
C TRP A 148 11.85 7.61 -9.20
N GLN A 149 13.04 7.89 -9.74
CA GLN A 149 14.01 6.86 -10.15
C GLN A 149 15.30 7.04 -9.35
N ASP A 150 16.39 7.53 -9.94
CA ASP A 150 17.67 7.68 -9.21
C ASP A 150 17.60 8.68 -8.05
N ASN A 151 16.83 9.75 -8.21
CA ASN A 151 16.86 10.88 -7.29
C ASN A 151 15.43 11.24 -6.82
N ARG A 152 15.20 11.08 -5.52
CA ARG A 152 13.92 11.38 -4.87
C ARG A 152 13.49 12.84 -4.98
N THR A 153 14.42 13.80 -5.05
CA THR A 153 14.09 15.22 -5.25
C THR A 153 13.71 15.55 -6.69
N ARG A 154 13.74 14.54 -7.58
CA ARG A 154 13.49 14.65 -9.00
C ARG A 154 12.41 13.66 -9.44
N PRO A 155 11.16 13.79 -8.95
CA PRO A 155 10.09 12.86 -9.28
C PRO A 155 9.79 12.85 -10.79
N ILE A 156 9.38 11.68 -11.28
CA ILE A 156 8.92 11.47 -12.66
C ILE A 156 7.41 11.70 -12.77
N ALA A 157 6.67 11.38 -11.71
CA ALA A 157 5.23 11.59 -11.62
C ALA A 157 4.79 11.72 -10.16
N GLN A 158 3.64 12.32 -9.96
CA GLN A 158 2.96 12.39 -8.66
C GLN A 158 1.48 12.14 -8.85
N ALA A 159 0.79 11.74 -7.79
CA ALA A 159 -0.64 11.55 -7.81
C ALA A 159 -1.32 11.98 -6.52
N THR A 160 -2.58 12.37 -6.64
CA THR A 160 -3.52 12.43 -5.53
C THR A 160 -4.64 11.43 -5.78
N ALA A 161 -4.83 10.50 -4.85
CA ALA A 161 -5.82 9.45 -4.93
C ALA A 161 -6.83 9.56 -3.78
N HIS A 162 -8.07 9.20 -4.06
CA HIS A 162 -9.18 9.23 -3.12
C HIS A 162 -9.82 7.87 -3.02
N PHE A 163 -10.11 7.45 -1.79
CA PHE A 163 -10.56 6.09 -1.50
C PHE A 163 -11.81 6.09 -0.64
N ARG A 164 -12.67 5.11 -0.89
CA ARG A 164 -13.74 4.72 0.01
C ARG A 164 -13.21 3.68 0.99
N MET A 165 -13.31 3.99 2.27
CA MET A 165 -12.80 3.11 3.33
C MET A 165 -13.74 1.92 3.57
N PRO A 166 -13.16 0.74 3.89
CA PRO A 166 -13.93 -0.43 4.30
C PRO A 166 -14.66 -0.14 5.62
N LEU A 167 -15.93 -0.54 5.68
CA LEU A 167 -16.69 -0.49 6.92
C LEU A 167 -16.44 -1.77 7.73
N PRO A 168 -16.50 -1.69 9.08
CA PRO A 168 -16.52 -2.89 9.91
C PRO A 168 -17.63 -3.85 9.47
N PRO A 169 -17.45 -5.17 9.64
CA PRO A 169 -18.52 -6.14 9.44
C PRO A 169 -19.77 -5.76 10.24
N ARG A 170 -20.95 -5.91 9.63
CA ARG A 170 -22.24 -5.52 10.22
C ARG A 170 -22.58 -6.29 11.51
N ASP A 171 -21.92 -7.42 11.75
CA ASP A 171 -22.22 -8.33 12.87
C ASP A 171 -21.27 -8.16 14.07
N THR A 172 -20.52 -7.04 14.15
CA THR A 172 -19.79 -6.73 15.38
C THR A 172 -20.84 -6.28 16.41
N PRO A 173 -21.06 -7.00 17.53
CA PRO A 173 -22.05 -6.59 18.51
C PRO A 173 -21.67 -5.18 18.98
N GLN A 174 -22.59 -4.23 18.80
CA GLN A 174 -22.47 -2.92 19.43
C GLN A 174 -22.45 -3.21 20.93
N GLY A 175 -21.33 -2.90 21.58
CA GLY A 175 -21.21 -3.04 23.03
C GLY A 175 -22.44 -2.41 23.66
N GLU A 176 -23.18 -3.24 24.42
CA GLU A 176 -24.24 -2.79 25.29
C GLU A 176 -23.67 -1.67 26.14
N GLY A 177 -24.14 -0.44 25.88
CA GLY A 177 -23.93 0.67 26.77
C GLY A 177 -24.49 0.28 28.12
N ALA A 178 -23.59 0.21 29.11
CA ALA A 178 -23.96 0.18 30.51
C ALA A 178 -24.98 1.29 30.78
N ALA A 179 -26.00 0.90 31.55
CA ALA A 179 -27.05 1.75 32.10
C ALA A 179 -26.51 2.98 32.83
#